data_AF-A0A1G2HHP3-F1
#
_entry.id   AF-A0A1G2HHP3-F1
#
_cell.length_a   1.000
_cell.length_b   1.000
_cell.length_c   1.000
_cell.angle_alpha   90.00
_cell.angle_beta   90.00
_cell.angle_gamma   90.00
#
_symmetry.space_group_name_H-M   'P 1'
#
loop_
_entity.id
_entity.type
_entity.pdbx_description
1 polymer ?
#
loop_
_entity_poly.entity_id
_entity_poly.type
_entity_poly.pdbx_seq_one_letter_code
_entity_poly.pdbx_strand_id
1 'polypeptide(L)'
;MLKSAKRKFWINIIVIAFFAVLLHEFAHLLAALSLGLDVNAYSIGFGPQMFSWQWGGIEWRIGPILLGGFVELTEMSNDLLATVRPWWHMFWFSSVGVALNGLIAFAALRIYKKYYPPKTDLTKPGRGEIFLMACIYVNGLLFIFNLLPFMFLDGWKVWGSLFLAVLPQLGSLWVFVGYFGFMFMRMPLYRKLENTFLGPVRNLRLLK
;
A
#
# COMPACT_ATOMS: atom_id res chain seq x y z
N MET A 1 -24.35 17.50 -25.99
CA MET A 1 -23.46 16.33 -26.20
C MET A 1 -22.30 16.25 -25.20
N LEU A 2 -21.54 17.33 -24.95
CA LEU A 2 -20.41 17.36 -23.99
C LEU A 2 -20.77 16.91 -22.56
N LYS A 3 -21.95 17.29 -22.04
CA LYS A 3 -22.44 16.85 -20.72
C LYS A 3 -22.54 15.31 -20.58
N SER A 4 -22.88 14.60 -21.67
CA SER A 4 -23.02 13.15 -21.68
C SER A 4 -21.65 12.44 -21.66
N ALA A 5 -20.69 12.95 -22.43
CA ALA A 5 -19.32 12.42 -22.42
C ALA A 5 -18.64 12.63 -21.06
N LYS A 6 -18.76 13.83 -20.46
CA LYS A 6 -18.26 14.10 -19.11
C LYS A 6 -18.87 13.15 -18.07
N ARG A 7 -20.18 12.91 -18.12
CA ARG A 7 -20.85 11.98 -17.19
C ARG A 7 -20.30 10.56 -17.30
N LYS A 8 -20.15 10.05 -18.53
CA LYS A 8 -19.60 8.70 -18.78
C LYS A 8 -18.16 8.59 -18.27
N PHE A 9 -17.35 9.63 -18.46
CA PHE A 9 -15.99 9.69 -17.95
C PHE A 9 -15.96 9.58 -16.42
N TRP A 10 -16.73 10.38 -15.70
CA TRP A 10 -16.77 10.33 -14.24
C TRP A 10 -17.28 8.99 -13.68
N ILE A 11 -18.30 8.39 -14.33
CA ILE A 11 -18.78 7.05 -13.94
C ILE A 11 -17.66 6.02 -14.10
N ASN A 12 -16.95 6.04 -15.22
CA ASN A 12 -15.82 5.13 -15.45
C ASN A 12 -14.72 5.34 -14.40
N ILE A 13 -14.39 6.60 -14.06
CA ILE A 13 -13.39 6.89 -13.02
C ILE A 13 -13.77 6.26 -11.68
N ILE A 14 -15.02 6.40 -11.23
CA ILE A 14 -15.48 5.84 -9.95
C ILE A 14 -15.39 4.32 -9.95
N VAL A 15 -15.92 3.67 -11.00
CA VAL A 15 -15.92 2.21 -11.11
C VAL A 15 -14.49 1.66 -11.18
N ILE A 16 -13.65 2.29 -12.00
CA ILE A 16 -12.25 1.86 -12.16
C ILE A 16 -11.46 2.12 -10.88
N ALA A 17 -11.68 3.22 -10.17
CA ALA A 17 -11.05 3.49 -8.87
C ALA A 17 -11.36 2.40 -7.85
N PHE A 18 -12.62 2.00 -7.75
CA PHE A 18 -13.03 0.90 -6.87
C PHE A 18 -12.27 -0.40 -7.19
N PHE A 19 -12.29 -0.84 -8.44
CA PHE A 19 -11.61 -2.09 -8.83
C PHE A 19 -10.08 -1.98 -8.76
N ALA A 20 -9.50 -0.82 -9.07
CA ALA A 20 -8.06 -0.61 -9.01
C ALA A 20 -7.53 -0.73 -7.59
N VAL A 21 -8.26 -0.21 -6.60
CA VAL A 21 -7.94 -0.37 -5.17
C VAL A 21 -8.15 -1.81 -4.73
N LEU A 22 -9.27 -2.44 -5.10
CA LEU A 22 -9.54 -3.84 -4.76
C LEU A 22 -8.40 -4.76 -5.22
N LEU A 23 -7.99 -4.63 -6.49
CA LEU A 23 -6.90 -5.40 -7.07
C LEU A 23 -5.54 -5.07 -6.43
N HIS A 24 -5.30 -3.79 -6.09
CA HIS A 24 -4.10 -3.36 -5.38
C HIS A 24 -3.96 -4.07 -4.02
N GLU A 25 -5.00 -4.01 -3.18
CA GLU A 25 -5.01 -4.69 -1.88
C GLU A 25 -4.94 -6.20 -2.04
N PHE A 26 -5.58 -6.76 -3.08
CA PHE A 26 -5.51 -8.18 -3.36
C PHE A 26 -4.10 -8.63 -3.72
N ALA A 27 -3.31 -7.78 -4.40
CA ALA A 27 -1.89 -8.06 -4.63
C ALA A 27 -1.10 -8.15 -3.31
N HIS A 28 -1.37 -7.25 -2.35
CA HIS A 28 -0.79 -7.33 -1.01
C HIS A 28 -1.17 -8.62 -0.28
N LEU A 29 -2.43 -9.04 -0.39
CA LEU A 29 -2.89 -10.31 0.19
C LEU A 29 -2.09 -11.48 -0.37
N LEU A 30 -1.98 -11.57 -1.69
CA LEU A 30 -1.20 -12.61 -2.34
C LEU A 30 0.28 -12.57 -1.94
N ALA A 31 0.86 -11.38 -1.79
CA ALA A 31 2.23 -11.26 -1.32
C ALA A 31 2.40 -11.74 0.12
N ALA A 32 1.49 -11.40 1.04
CA ALA A 32 1.52 -11.90 2.40
C ALA A 32 1.47 -13.44 2.44
N LEU A 33 0.53 -14.03 1.70
CA LEU A 33 0.40 -15.48 1.59
C LEU A 33 1.66 -16.12 0.97
N SER A 34 2.26 -15.48 -0.04
CA SER A 34 3.51 -15.97 -0.66
C SER A 34 4.71 -15.97 0.28
N LEU A 35 4.70 -15.11 1.30
CA LEU A 35 5.72 -15.04 2.35
C LEU A 35 5.41 -15.95 3.55
N GLY A 36 4.29 -16.68 3.51
CA GLY A 36 3.80 -17.50 4.62
C GLY A 36 3.40 -16.68 5.84
N LEU A 37 2.87 -15.47 5.64
CA LEU A 37 2.33 -14.64 6.71
C LEU A 37 0.85 -14.98 6.95
N ASP A 38 0.46 -14.99 8.21
CA ASP A 38 -0.93 -15.21 8.61
C ASP A 38 -1.71 -13.89 8.52
N VAL A 39 -2.81 -13.95 7.76
CA VAL A 39 -3.68 -12.81 7.47
C VAL A 39 -4.98 -12.98 8.26
N ASN A 40 -5.28 -12.03 9.13
CA ASN A 40 -6.53 -11.98 9.88
C ASN A 40 -7.71 -11.55 9.01
N ALA A 41 -7.52 -10.47 8.23
CA ALA A 41 -8.60 -9.90 7.44
C ALA A 41 -8.11 -9.26 6.13
N TYR A 42 -8.98 -9.28 5.14
CA TYR A 42 -8.86 -8.52 3.90
C TYR A 42 -10.07 -7.59 3.80
N SER A 43 -9.84 -6.28 3.84
CA SER A 43 -10.90 -5.28 3.82
C SER A 43 -10.91 -4.50 2.51
N ILE A 44 -12.07 -4.43 1.89
CA ILE A 44 -12.36 -3.51 0.79
C ILE A 44 -13.12 -2.32 1.38
N GLY A 45 -12.49 -1.16 1.35
CA GLY A 45 -12.99 0.07 1.90
C GLY A 45 -12.61 0.30 3.37
N PHE A 46 -12.68 1.56 3.78
CA PHE A 46 -12.42 2.02 5.14
C PHE A 46 -13.71 2.26 5.94
N GLY A 47 -13.56 2.35 7.26
CA GLY A 47 -14.64 2.65 8.19
C GLY A 47 -15.14 1.42 8.95
N PRO A 48 -16.26 1.54 9.68
CA PRO A 48 -16.86 0.39 10.37
C PRO A 48 -17.26 -0.66 9.35
N GLN A 49 -17.04 -1.92 9.69
CA GLN A 49 -17.41 -3.05 8.85
C GLN A 49 -18.93 -3.06 8.63
N MET A 50 -19.37 -3.02 7.38
CA MET A 50 -20.79 -3.16 7.02
C MET A 50 -21.18 -4.63 6.87
N PHE A 51 -20.30 -5.40 6.22
CA PHE A 51 -20.47 -6.82 5.98
C PHE A 51 -19.12 -7.53 6.14
N SER A 52 -19.14 -8.73 6.70
CA SER A 52 -18.02 -9.66 6.59
C SER A 52 -18.44 -11.11 6.48
N TRP A 53 -17.52 -11.93 6.00
CA TRP A 53 -17.65 -13.38 5.99
C TRP A 53 -16.27 -14.04 6.15
N GLN A 54 -16.26 -15.25 6.68
CA GLN A 54 -15.05 -16.06 6.84
C GLN A 54 -14.87 -16.97 5.61
N TRP A 55 -13.72 -16.88 4.95
CA TRP A 55 -13.38 -17.79 3.85
C TRP A 55 -11.87 -17.97 3.73
N GLY A 56 -11.44 -19.23 3.65
CA GLY A 56 -10.03 -19.59 3.52
C GLY A 56 -9.16 -19.21 4.73
N GLY A 57 -9.75 -19.10 5.93
CA GLY A 57 -9.05 -18.66 7.13
C GLY A 57 -8.86 -17.14 7.25
N ILE A 58 -9.43 -16.37 6.31
CA ILE A 58 -9.35 -14.91 6.27
C ILE A 58 -10.76 -14.34 6.46
N GLU A 59 -10.88 -13.28 7.27
CA GLU A 59 -12.11 -12.48 7.32
C GLU A 59 -12.15 -11.48 6.16
N TRP A 60 -13.13 -11.62 5.28
CA TRP A 60 -13.36 -10.71 4.17
C TRP A 60 -14.32 -9.62 4.62
N ARG A 61 -13.90 -8.35 4.53
CA ARG A 61 -14.67 -7.19 5.03
C ARG A 61 -15.01 -6.21 3.92
N ILE A 62 -16.18 -5.58 4.04
CA ILE A 62 -16.60 -4.48 3.18
C ILE A 62 -16.97 -3.27 4.06
N GLY A 63 -16.27 -2.16 3.86
CA GLY A 63 -16.49 -0.88 4.54
C GLY A 63 -17.29 0.13 3.69
N PRO A 64 -17.85 1.18 4.30
CA PRO A 64 -18.65 2.19 3.60
C PRO A 64 -17.83 3.06 2.63
N ILE A 65 -16.54 3.28 2.91
CA ILE A 65 -15.67 4.14 2.11
C ILE A 65 -14.88 3.26 1.14
N LEU A 66 -15.43 3.02 -0.05
CA LEU A 66 -14.83 2.13 -1.07
C LEU A 66 -13.59 2.70 -1.79
N LEU A 67 -13.00 3.79 -1.28
CA LEU A 67 -11.79 4.44 -1.80
C LEU A 67 -10.57 4.06 -0.94
N GLY A 68 -10.40 2.77 -0.72
CA GLY A 68 -9.28 2.21 0.02
C GLY A 68 -9.52 0.76 0.43
N GLY A 69 -8.65 0.24 1.27
CA GLY A 69 -8.73 -1.10 1.83
C GLY A 69 -7.47 -1.39 2.63
N PHE A 70 -7.38 -2.59 3.16
CA PHE A 70 -6.16 -3.05 3.84
C PHE A 70 -6.13 -4.57 3.96
N VAL A 71 -4.92 -5.10 4.06
CA VAL A 71 -4.64 -6.46 4.49
C VAL A 71 -4.16 -6.43 5.93
N GLU A 72 -4.96 -6.99 6.83
CA GLU A 72 -4.65 -7.08 8.25
C GLU A 72 -3.89 -8.38 8.53
N LEU A 73 -2.61 -8.26 8.85
CA LEU A 73 -1.80 -9.38 9.34
C LEU A 73 -2.06 -9.62 10.83
N THR A 74 -1.83 -10.84 11.29
CA THR A 74 -1.73 -11.15 12.72
C THR A 74 -0.66 -10.29 13.40
N GLU A 75 -0.76 -10.04 14.71
CA GLU A 75 0.30 -9.35 15.47
C GLU A 75 1.65 -10.05 15.29
N MET A 76 1.67 -11.38 15.40
CA MET A 76 2.85 -12.20 15.17
C MET A 76 3.43 -12.01 13.76
N SER A 77 2.60 -12.02 12.71
CA SER A 77 3.07 -11.81 11.33
C SER A 77 3.56 -10.40 11.08
N ASN A 78 2.91 -9.39 11.67
CA ASN A 78 3.38 -8.00 11.64
C ASN A 78 4.76 -7.87 12.29
N ASP A 79 4.93 -8.43 13.48
CA ASP A 79 6.20 -8.39 14.20
C ASP A 79 7.30 -9.16 13.45
N LEU A 80 6.98 -10.36 12.94
CA LEU A 80 7.89 -11.15 12.11
C LEU A 80 8.35 -10.37 10.88
N LEU A 81 7.41 -9.76 10.15
CA LEU A 81 7.71 -8.99 8.96
C LEU A 81 8.53 -7.73 9.27
N ALA A 82 8.29 -7.10 10.42
CA ALA A 82 8.93 -5.84 10.81
C ALA A 82 10.29 -6.00 11.51
N THR A 83 10.60 -7.17 12.08
CA THR A 83 11.78 -7.35 12.96
C THR A 83 12.67 -8.54 12.61
N VAL A 84 12.09 -9.66 12.16
CA VAL A 84 12.84 -10.93 11.95
C VAL A 84 13.14 -11.17 10.48
N ARG A 85 12.18 -10.90 9.59
CA ARG A 85 12.34 -11.14 8.15
C ARG A 85 13.29 -10.09 7.53
N PRO A 86 14.06 -10.48 6.50
CA PRO A 86 14.97 -9.55 5.83
C PRO A 86 14.19 -8.45 5.12
N TRP A 87 14.83 -7.28 4.93
CA TRP A 87 14.24 -6.07 4.33
C TRP A 87 13.47 -6.33 3.02
N TRP A 88 13.90 -7.30 2.22
CA TRP A 88 13.28 -7.61 0.94
C TRP A 88 11.87 -8.19 1.09
N HIS A 89 11.51 -8.81 2.22
CA HIS A 89 10.14 -9.25 2.48
C HIS A 89 9.20 -8.05 2.59
N MET A 90 9.57 -7.04 3.40
CA MET A 90 8.79 -5.80 3.54
C MET A 90 8.73 -5.04 2.21
N PHE A 91 9.85 -4.99 1.49
CA PHE A 91 9.89 -4.40 0.16
C PHE A 91 8.93 -5.12 -0.80
N TRP A 92 8.99 -6.44 -0.87
CA TRP A 92 8.11 -7.25 -1.72
C TRP A 92 6.64 -7.04 -1.34
N PHE A 93 6.30 -7.27 -0.07
CA PHE A 93 4.95 -7.10 0.45
C PHE A 93 4.40 -5.71 0.14
N SER A 94 5.20 -4.65 0.27
CA SER A 94 4.71 -3.28 0.07
C SER A 94 4.75 -2.82 -1.39
N SER A 95 5.54 -3.44 -2.27
CA SER A 95 5.69 -3.00 -3.66
C SER A 95 4.69 -3.64 -4.62
N VAL A 96 4.10 -4.77 -4.28
CA VAL A 96 3.28 -5.57 -5.22
C VAL A 96 1.99 -4.87 -5.67
N GLY A 97 1.26 -4.20 -4.77
CA GLY A 97 0.06 -3.44 -5.12
C GLY A 97 0.41 -2.27 -6.03
N VAL A 98 1.46 -1.52 -5.67
CA VAL A 98 2.00 -0.42 -6.47
C VAL A 98 2.40 -0.90 -7.87
N ALA A 99 3.18 -1.98 -7.95
CA ALA A 99 3.63 -2.56 -9.21
C ALA A 99 2.46 -3.02 -10.07
N LEU A 100 1.41 -3.62 -9.48
CA LEU A 100 0.21 -4.04 -10.21
C LEU A 100 -0.51 -2.84 -10.84
N ASN A 101 -0.73 -1.73 -10.12
CA ASN A 101 -1.32 -0.54 -10.73
C ASN A 101 -0.43 0.02 -11.85
N GLY A 102 0.89 0.08 -11.64
CA GLY A 102 1.84 0.50 -12.67
C GLY A 102 1.74 -0.35 -13.94
N LEU A 103 1.66 -1.68 -13.79
CA LEU A 103 1.51 -2.63 -14.88
C LEU A 103 0.18 -2.43 -15.63
N ILE A 104 -0.93 -2.27 -14.92
CA ILE A 104 -2.24 -2.01 -15.51
C ILE A 104 -2.24 -0.69 -16.30
N ALA A 105 -1.70 0.38 -15.70
CA ALA A 105 -1.59 1.69 -16.35
C ALA A 105 -0.74 1.61 -17.63
N PHE A 106 0.41 0.92 -17.56
CA PHE A 106 1.30 0.72 -18.69
C PHE A 106 0.63 -0.09 -19.81
N ALA A 107 -0.02 -1.21 -19.48
CA ALA A 107 -0.74 -2.03 -20.44
C ALA A 107 -1.88 -1.25 -21.10
N ALA A 108 -2.67 -0.51 -20.32
CA ALA A 108 -3.75 0.34 -20.83
C ALA A 108 -3.19 1.43 -21.76
N LEU A 109 -2.04 2.05 -21.43
CA LEU A 109 -1.38 3.03 -22.29
C LEU A 109 -0.90 2.42 -23.61
N ARG A 110 -0.34 1.20 -23.60
CA ARG A 110 0.07 0.48 -24.80
C ARG A 110 -1.11 0.19 -25.72
N ILE A 111 -2.22 -0.27 -25.15
CA ILE A 111 -3.46 -0.55 -25.88
C ILE A 111 -4.04 0.76 -26.44
N TYR A 112 -4.10 1.81 -25.62
CA TYR A 112 -4.57 3.13 -26.04
C TYR A 112 -3.80 3.65 -27.25
N LYS A 113 -2.46 3.66 -27.19
CA LYS A 113 -1.62 4.13 -28.31
C LYS A 113 -1.78 3.30 -29.58
N LYS A 114 -2.07 1.99 -29.45
CA LYS A 114 -2.27 1.09 -30.59
C LYS A 114 -3.59 1.35 -31.32
N TYR A 115 -4.67 1.61 -30.59
CA TYR A 115 -6.02 1.71 -31.16
C TYR A 115 -6.56 3.14 -31.29
N TYR A 116 -5.99 4.11 -30.58
CA TYR A 116 -6.39 5.52 -30.57
C TYR A 116 -5.18 6.43 -30.82
N PRO A 117 -4.61 6.40 -32.03
CA PRO A 117 -3.46 7.24 -32.38
C PRO A 117 -3.83 8.74 -32.35
N PRO A 118 -2.85 9.66 -32.22
CA PRO A 118 -3.04 11.10 -31.96
C PRO A 118 -3.92 11.90 -32.95
N LYS A 119 -4.38 11.27 -34.03
CA LYS A 119 -5.26 11.86 -35.04
C LYS A 119 -6.75 11.64 -34.75
N THR A 120 -7.12 10.98 -33.65
CA THR A 120 -8.51 10.89 -33.22
C THR A 120 -9.04 12.26 -32.82
N ASP A 121 -10.27 12.56 -33.23
CA ASP A 121 -10.98 13.77 -32.80
C ASP A 121 -11.23 13.72 -31.29
N LEU A 122 -10.37 14.40 -30.52
CA LEU A 122 -10.43 14.50 -29.07
C LEU A 122 -11.73 15.16 -28.56
N THR A 123 -12.53 15.76 -29.43
CA THR A 123 -13.79 16.41 -29.04
C THR A 123 -14.93 15.41 -28.82
N LYS A 124 -14.81 14.18 -29.32
CA LYS A 124 -15.83 13.12 -29.18
C LYS A 124 -15.19 11.74 -28.97
N PRO A 125 -14.57 11.49 -27.79
CA PRO A 125 -13.90 10.23 -27.55
C PRO A 125 -14.87 9.04 -27.54
N GLY A 126 -14.42 7.92 -28.08
CA GLY A 126 -15.18 6.66 -28.09
C GLY A 126 -15.36 6.06 -26.69
N ARG A 127 -16.30 5.12 -26.51
CA ARG A 127 -16.50 4.47 -25.20
C ARG A 127 -15.24 3.76 -24.69
N GLY A 128 -14.55 3.03 -25.57
CA GLY A 128 -13.31 2.33 -25.24
C GLY A 128 -12.14 3.27 -24.95
N GLU A 129 -12.09 4.42 -25.63
CA GLU A 129 -11.11 5.48 -25.38
C GLU A 129 -11.28 6.05 -23.97
N ILE A 130 -12.50 6.44 -23.59
CA ILE A 130 -12.83 6.95 -22.24
C ILE A 130 -12.48 5.92 -21.17
N PHE A 131 -12.78 4.64 -21.39
CA PHE A 131 -12.45 3.56 -20.46
C PHE A 131 -10.94 3.42 -20.27
N LEU A 132 -10.17 3.34 -21.35
CA LEU A 132 -8.70 3.22 -21.29
C LEU A 132 -8.06 4.45 -20.66
N MET A 133 -8.54 5.66 -20.99
CA MET A 133 -8.08 6.89 -20.34
C MET A 133 -8.31 6.82 -18.83
N ALA A 134 -9.49 6.42 -18.38
CA ALA A 134 -9.78 6.27 -16.96
C ALA A 134 -8.89 5.21 -16.30
N CYS A 135 -8.63 4.06 -16.95
CA CYS A 135 -7.69 3.05 -16.47
C CYS A 135 -6.27 3.61 -16.29
N ILE A 136 -5.77 4.35 -17.29
CA ILE A 136 -4.44 4.96 -17.27
C ILE A 136 -4.37 5.99 -16.13
N TYR A 137 -5.33 6.91 -16.04
CA TYR A 137 -5.30 7.96 -15.04
C TYR A 137 -5.41 7.40 -13.63
N VAL A 138 -6.41 6.56 -13.33
CA VAL A 138 -6.64 6.03 -11.99
C VAL A 138 -5.46 5.16 -11.52
N ASN A 139 -5.04 4.19 -12.33
CA ASN A 139 -3.94 3.30 -11.93
C ASN A 139 -2.60 4.02 -11.93
N GLY A 140 -2.37 4.95 -12.86
CA GLY A 140 -1.17 5.78 -12.87
C GLY A 140 -1.10 6.69 -11.64
N LEU A 141 -2.23 7.23 -11.20
CA LEU A 141 -2.33 8.03 -9.99
C LEU A 141 -2.00 7.19 -8.75
N LEU A 142 -2.65 6.02 -8.61
CA LEU A 142 -2.37 5.07 -7.52
C LEU A 142 -0.91 4.63 -7.50
N PHE A 143 -0.32 4.35 -8.67
CA PHE A 143 1.09 4.00 -8.81
C PHE A 143 2.02 5.12 -8.31
N ILE A 144 1.81 6.36 -8.78
CA ILE A 144 2.68 7.49 -8.43
C ILE A 144 2.52 7.86 -6.95
N PHE A 145 1.29 7.98 -6.45
CA PHE A 145 1.08 8.36 -5.05
C PHE A 145 1.59 7.29 -4.09
N ASN A 146 1.32 6.00 -4.34
CA ASN A 146 1.81 4.94 -3.47
C ASN A 146 3.32 4.69 -3.60
N LEU A 147 4.05 5.39 -4.47
CA LEU A 147 5.51 5.45 -4.43
C LEU A 147 6.05 6.58 -3.54
N LEU A 148 5.22 7.52 -3.10
CA LEU A 148 5.69 8.62 -2.26
C LEU A 148 6.00 8.13 -0.83
N PRO A 149 7.06 8.63 -0.18
CA PRO A 149 7.48 8.21 1.15
C PRO A 149 6.62 8.83 2.27
N PHE A 150 5.29 8.76 2.15
CA PHE A 150 4.34 9.23 3.17
C PHE A 150 3.81 8.05 3.99
N MET A 151 3.76 8.20 5.32
CA MET A 151 3.49 7.12 6.29
C MET A 151 2.23 6.29 6.03
N PHE A 152 1.20 6.87 5.42
CA PHE A 152 -0.08 6.20 5.13
C PHE A 152 -0.16 5.58 3.71
N LEU A 153 0.92 5.70 2.92
CA LEU A 153 1.05 5.12 1.58
C LEU A 153 2.08 4.00 1.60
N ASP A 154 2.02 3.08 0.63
CA ASP A 154 2.97 1.96 0.59
C ASP A 154 4.42 2.40 0.45
N GLY A 155 4.62 3.52 -0.24
CA GLY A 155 5.93 4.11 -0.53
C GLY A 155 6.74 4.32 0.75
N TRP A 156 6.08 4.62 1.87
CA TRP A 156 6.72 4.62 3.18
C TRP A 156 7.52 3.35 3.47
N LYS A 157 6.86 2.19 3.34
CA LYS A 157 7.45 0.88 3.62
C LYS A 157 8.41 0.48 2.52
N VAL A 158 8.13 0.82 1.26
CA VAL A 158 9.03 0.57 0.12
C VAL A 158 10.38 1.28 0.31
N TRP A 159 10.35 2.61 0.51
CA TRP A 159 11.56 3.40 0.75
C TRP A 159 12.26 3.01 2.05
N GLY A 160 11.51 2.77 3.13
CA GLY A 160 12.08 2.29 4.39
C GLY A 160 12.83 0.96 4.24
N SER A 161 12.28 0.03 3.46
CA SER A 161 12.92 -1.27 3.20
C SER A 161 14.18 -1.14 2.36
N LEU A 162 14.16 -0.29 1.32
CA LEU A 162 15.35 0.01 0.52
C LEU A 162 16.43 0.73 1.33
N PHE A 163 16.03 1.65 2.20
CA PHE A 163 16.94 2.35 3.11
C PHE A 163 17.66 1.35 4.04
N LEU A 164 16.91 0.42 4.64
CA LEU A 164 17.47 -0.67 5.45
C LEU A 164 18.40 -1.60 4.67
N ALA A 165 18.15 -1.82 3.37
CA ALA A 165 19.03 -2.63 2.52
C ALA A 165 20.44 -2.02 2.36
N VAL A 166 20.52 -0.69 2.35
CA VAL A 166 21.76 0.07 2.15
C VAL A 166 22.40 0.48 3.48
N LEU A 167 21.63 0.54 4.58
CA LEU A 167 22.11 0.98 5.90
C LEU A 167 23.42 0.30 6.36
N PRO A 168 23.63 -1.03 6.21
CA PRO A 168 24.90 -1.67 6.60
C PRO A 168 26.12 -1.22 5.79
N GLN A 169 25.90 -0.63 4.62
CA GLN A 169 26.95 -0.11 3.72
C GLN A 169 27.30 1.35 4.04
N LEU A 170 26.47 2.02 4.84
CA LEU A 170 26.67 3.39 5.27
C LEU A 170 27.56 3.43 6.52
N GLY A 171 28.54 4.33 6.54
CA GLY A 171 29.38 4.55 7.73
C GLY A 171 28.57 5.06 8.94
N SER A 172 29.17 5.02 10.13
CA SER A 172 28.51 5.28 11.43
C SER A 172 27.73 6.61 11.52
N LEU A 173 28.21 7.67 10.87
CA LEU A 173 27.55 8.99 10.86
C LEU A 173 26.23 8.99 10.08
N TRP A 174 26.17 8.28 8.95
CA TRP A 174 24.98 8.19 8.10
C TRP A 174 23.95 7.23 8.67
N VAL A 175 24.40 6.20 9.39
CA VAL A 175 23.53 5.37 10.22
C VAL A 175 22.86 6.24 11.29
N PHE A 176 23.58 7.14 11.96
CA PHE A 176 23.00 8.03 12.98
C PHE A 176 21.96 9.00 12.40
N VAL A 177 22.27 9.69 11.30
CA VAL A 177 21.34 10.65 10.64
C VAL A 177 20.12 9.95 10.08
N GLY A 178 20.30 8.80 9.42
CA GLY A 178 19.20 8.02 8.86
C GLY A 178 18.36 7.31 9.91
N TYR A 179 18.97 6.81 10.98
CA TYR A 179 18.28 6.21 12.11
C TYR A 179 17.49 7.26 12.89
N PHE A 180 18.02 8.47 13.14
CA PHE A 180 17.24 9.54 13.77
C PHE A 180 16.09 10.03 12.88
N GLY A 181 16.32 10.17 11.57
CA GLY A 181 15.25 10.44 10.60
C GLY A 181 14.15 9.37 10.62
N PHE A 182 14.53 8.09 10.66
CA PHE A 182 13.63 6.93 10.71
C PHE A 182 13.04 6.66 12.12
N MET A 183 13.65 7.14 13.20
CA MET A 183 13.21 6.93 14.60
C MET A 183 12.18 7.98 15.03
N PHE A 184 12.30 9.24 14.58
CA PHE A 184 11.24 10.26 14.73
C PHE A 184 9.92 9.83 14.04
N MET A 185 10.01 8.84 13.17
CA MET A 185 8.95 8.28 12.34
C MET A 185 8.24 7.05 12.96
N ARG A 186 8.68 6.51 14.12
CA ARG A 186 8.15 5.30 14.80
C ARG A 186 7.44 5.56 16.14
N MET A 187 7.05 6.80 16.43
CA MET A 187 6.80 7.28 17.80
C MET A 187 5.66 6.66 18.67
N PRO A 188 4.71 5.83 18.18
CA PRO A 188 3.79 5.14 19.10
C PRO A 188 4.37 3.88 19.75
N LEU A 189 5.33 3.19 19.12
CA LEU A 189 5.81 1.87 19.58
C LEU A 189 6.96 1.96 20.61
N TYR A 190 7.77 3.02 20.53
CA TYR A 190 8.85 3.28 21.49
C TYR A 190 8.33 3.38 22.94
N ARG A 191 7.14 3.96 23.12
CA ARG A 191 6.49 4.16 24.43
C ARG A 191 6.08 2.84 25.12
N LYS A 192 5.94 1.74 24.38
CA LYS A 192 5.61 0.40 24.92
C LYS A 192 6.85 -0.37 25.37
N LEU A 193 7.98 -0.20 24.67
CA LEU A 193 9.25 -0.86 24.99
C LEU A 193 9.95 -0.21 26.20
N GLU A 194 9.86 1.12 26.34
CA GLU A 194 10.39 1.84 27.51
C GLU A 194 9.76 1.36 28.83
N ASN A 195 8.45 1.15 28.85
CA ASN A 195 7.74 0.63 30.03
C ASN A 195 7.98 -0.86 30.31
N THR A 196 8.41 -1.64 29.31
CA THR A 196 8.62 -3.09 29.44
C THR A 196 10.06 -3.44 29.81
N PHE A 197 11.04 -2.65 29.35
CA PHE A 197 12.47 -2.91 29.60
C PHE A 197 13.10 -2.00 30.66
N LEU A 198 12.55 -0.81 30.91
CA LEU A 198 13.05 0.13 31.93
C LEU A 198 12.03 0.29 33.06
N GLY A 199 11.55 -0.84 33.62
CA GLY A 199 10.67 -0.86 34.78
C GLY A 199 11.11 0.15 35.86
N PRO A 200 10.16 0.69 36.66
CA PRO A 200 10.40 1.89 37.48
C PRO A 200 11.64 1.71 38.32
N VAL A 201 12.62 2.59 38.14
CA VAL A 201 13.91 2.60 38.87
C VAL A 201 13.62 2.53 40.37
N ARG A 202 13.65 1.32 40.93
CA ARG A 202 13.45 1.05 42.35
C ARG A 202 14.69 0.37 42.90
N ASN A 203 15.48 1.20 43.59
CA ASN A 203 16.35 0.89 44.72
C ASN A 203 17.39 -0.24 44.55
N LEU A 204 18.57 0.14 44.06
CA LEU A 204 19.84 -0.49 44.45
C LEU A 204 20.19 -0.09 45.89
N ARG A 205 19.64 -0.80 46.85
CA ARG A 205 20.19 -0.90 48.20
C ARG A 205 19.69 -2.20 48.82
N LEU A 206 20.62 -2.97 49.40
CA LEU A 206 20.44 -4.24 50.14
C LEU A 206 20.64 -5.52 49.32
N LEU A 207 21.90 -5.91 49.12
CA LEU A 207 22.41 -7.20 49.58
C LEU A 207 23.87 -6.99 50.07
N LYS A 208 24.16 -7.64 51.19
CA LYS A 208 25.31 -7.47 52.08
C LYS A 208 26.62 -7.94 51.49
#